data_AF-A0A947PYN9-F1
#
_entry.id   AF-A0A947PYN9-F1
#
_cell.length_a   1.000
_cell.length_b   1.000
_cell.length_c   1.000
_cell.angle_alpha   90.00
_cell.angle_beta   90.00
_cell.angle_gamma   90.00
#
_symmetry.space_group_name_H-M   'P 1'
#
loop_
_entity.id
_entity.type
_entity.pdbx_description
1 polymer ?
#
loop_
_entity_poly.entity_id
_entity_poly.type
_entity_poly.pdbx_seq_one_letter_code
_entity_poly.pdbx_strand_id
1 'polypeptide(L)'
;GGGGGAGGVVTNWRGTALAVTETPYTITVGDGGSFTQNSGTTQSVGSNGDNSVFGAVTALGGGGGGSYTNLAPTGGGSGGGGGGVGPTTGGVGGEGRAINRQGGDENQNDSGGGTGYGNDGGTGAGPGDTASNTGGGGGGGAGAVGGNAAGQFGGTGGNGILSDISGTATYYAGGGGGGSGGTVANNAAGGLGGGGTGGSRGASGTAGVDGTGGGGGGTRSDGPDGSTASRGADGGSGTVIIRYDLGADMGVTTVAGGTGNDTLYGSDGMEVFVFSHTGAGNLDTVNNFNTSWDRLDLRDLLTGYDPATDAITDFVRITDSGGNSDVRVDITGSGSFGGGTVVATLSGVTGLTDEAALANSGMLIVA
;
A
#
# COMPACT_ATOMS: atom_id res chain seq x y z
N GLY A 1 -30.73 3.87 5.95
CA GLY A 1 -29.63 2.97 6.31
C GLY A 1 -28.43 3.81 6.69
N GLY A 2 -27.66 3.35 7.67
CA GLY A 2 -26.35 3.93 7.96
C GLY A 2 -25.33 3.55 6.88
N GLY A 3 -24.22 4.27 6.85
CA GLY A 3 -23.09 3.93 5.98
C GLY A 3 -22.35 2.69 6.47
N GLY A 4 -21.69 1.97 5.58
CA GLY A 4 -20.78 0.88 5.96
C GLY A 4 -19.53 1.44 6.65
N GLY A 5 -19.03 0.74 7.67
CA GLY A 5 -17.73 0.99 8.25
C GLY A 5 -16.63 0.61 7.27
N ALA A 6 -15.50 1.32 7.35
CA ALA A 6 -14.31 0.93 6.61
C ALA A 6 -13.70 -0.37 7.16
N GLY A 7 -12.83 -1.00 6.36
CA GLY A 7 -11.89 -1.98 6.89
C GLY A 7 -11.03 -1.42 8.02
N GLY A 8 -10.40 -2.31 8.78
CA GLY A 8 -9.35 -1.93 9.72
C GLY A 8 -8.07 -1.62 8.96
N VAL A 9 -7.20 -0.82 9.55
CA VAL A 9 -5.82 -0.65 9.08
C VAL A 9 -4.89 -1.24 10.10
N VAL A 10 -3.94 -2.06 9.68
CA VAL A 10 -2.82 -2.48 10.52
C VAL A 10 -1.53 -2.08 9.83
N THR A 11 -0.67 -1.35 10.55
CA THR A 11 0.58 -0.87 9.97
C THR A 11 1.73 -0.95 10.97
N ASN A 12 2.89 -1.30 10.46
CA ASN A 12 4.18 -1.20 11.13
C ASN A 12 5.07 -0.11 10.48
N TRP A 13 4.53 0.62 9.52
CA TRP A 13 5.26 1.69 8.83
C TRP A 13 5.64 2.79 9.82
N ARG A 14 6.93 3.15 9.85
CA ARG A 14 7.55 4.04 10.86
C ARG A 14 7.47 3.52 12.31
N GLY A 15 7.03 2.28 12.51
CA GLY A 15 7.07 1.55 13.77
C GLY A 15 8.20 0.51 13.76
N THR A 16 8.01 -0.57 14.52
CA THR A 16 8.94 -1.71 14.54
C THR A 16 8.82 -2.50 13.24
N ALA A 17 9.91 -2.59 12.47
CA ALA A 17 9.92 -3.32 11.20
C ALA A 17 9.58 -4.81 11.40
N LEU A 18 8.73 -5.33 10.52
CA LEU A 18 8.47 -6.77 10.40
C LEU A 18 9.50 -7.36 9.45
N ALA A 19 10.18 -8.43 9.87
CA ALA A 19 11.12 -9.13 9.00
C ALA A 19 10.37 -9.80 7.84
N VAL A 20 10.76 -9.46 6.61
CA VAL A 20 10.33 -10.12 5.38
C VAL A 20 11.57 -10.77 4.78
N THR A 21 11.55 -12.09 4.61
CA THR A 21 12.66 -12.93 4.14
C THR A 21 12.31 -13.58 2.82
N GLU A 22 13.30 -13.93 2.00
CA GLU A 22 13.09 -14.55 0.68
C GLU A 22 12.42 -15.93 0.80
N THR A 23 11.09 -15.93 0.76
CA THR A 23 10.23 -17.11 0.84
C THR A 23 8.92 -16.83 0.11
N PRO A 24 8.19 -17.86 -0.34
CA PRO A 24 6.85 -17.67 -0.88
C PRO A 24 5.89 -17.15 0.19
N TYR A 25 5.21 -16.03 -0.08
CA TYR A 25 4.16 -15.49 0.78
C TYR A 25 2.77 -15.67 0.15
N THR A 26 1.80 -16.07 0.98
CA THR A 26 0.37 -15.96 0.62
C THR A 26 -0.14 -14.62 1.13
N ILE A 27 -0.72 -13.84 0.22
CA ILE A 27 -1.36 -12.55 0.53
C ILE A 27 -2.85 -12.70 0.25
N THR A 28 -3.68 -12.34 1.22
CA THR A 28 -5.12 -12.24 1.03
C THR A 28 -5.51 -10.77 1.05
N VAL A 29 -6.21 -10.33 0.01
CA VAL A 29 -6.88 -9.04 -0.02
C VAL A 29 -8.36 -9.30 0.24
N GLY A 30 -8.89 -8.65 1.26
CA GLY A 30 -10.29 -8.78 1.66
C GLY A 30 -11.20 -7.98 0.74
N ASP A 31 -12.35 -8.54 0.40
CA ASP A 31 -13.42 -7.85 -0.32
C ASP A 31 -14.18 -6.89 0.60
N GLY A 32 -14.81 -5.88 0.01
CA GLY A 32 -15.70 -4.97 0.72
C GLY A 32 -17.03 -5.63 1.13
N GLY A 33 -17.65 -5.16 2.20
CA GLY A 33 -18.96 -5.65 2.63
C GLY A 33 -20.05 -5.30 1.61
N SER A 34 -21.00 -6.21 1.38
CA SER A 34 -22.09 -6.03 0.41
C SER A 34 -23.37 -5.53 1.07
N PHE A 35 -24.19 -4.82 0.31
CA PHE A 35 -25.57 -4.59 0.74
C PHE A 35 -26.37 -5.91 0.69
N THR A 36 -27.31 -6.10 1.60
CA THR A 36 -28.08 -7.35 1.74
C THR A 36 -29.57 -7.16 1.48
N GLN A 37 -29.99 -5.97 1.02
CA GLN A 37 -31.39 -5.65 0.75
C GLN A 37 -31.94 -6.56 -0.35
N ASN A 38 -32.92 -7.40 0.01
CA ASN A 38 -33.54 -8.38 -0.90
C ASN A 38 -35.01 -8.05 -1.23
N SER A 39 -35.64 -7.09 -0.52
CA SER A 39 -37.00 -6.60 -0.79
C SER A 39 -37.21 -5.22 -0.16
N GLY A 40 -38.12 -4.39 -0.69
CA GLY A 40 -38.38 -3.05 -0.15
C GLY A 40 -39.03 -3.05 1.25
N THR A 41 -39.55 -4.19 1.70
CA THR A 41 -40.16 -4.37 3.03
C THR A 41 -39.30 -5.15 4.02
N THR A 42 -38.24 -5.83 3.55
CA THR A 42 -37.31 -6.60 4.38
C THR A 42 -35.93 -5.98 4.27
N GLN A 43 -35.64 -5.00 5.13
CA GLN A 43 -34.32 -4.39 5.19
C GLN A 43 -33.45 -5.20 6.16
N SER A 44 -32.23 -5.49 5.74
CA SER A 44 -31.20 -6.19 6.51
C SER A 44 -30.00 -5.28 6.69
N VAL A 45 -29.23 -5.53 7.74
CA VAL A 45 -27.92 -4.89 7.96
C VAL A 45 -26.97 -5.35 6.87
N GLY A 46 -26.12 -4.45 6.37
CA GLY A 46 -25.10 -4.82 5.38
C GLY A 46 -24.21 -5.96 5.90
N SER A 47 -23.60 -6.72 4.99
CA SER A 47 -22.62 -7.72 5.41
C SER A 47 -21.32 -7.02 5.81
N ASN A 48 -20.56 -7.69 6.67
CA ASN A 48 -19.17 -7.30 6.88
C ASN A 48 -18.35 -7.57 5.60
N GLY A 49 -17.27 -6.81 5.44
CA GLY A 49 -16.22 -7.16 4.49
C GLY A 49 -15.34 -8.29 4.99
N ASP A 50 -14.48 -8.78 4.12
CA ASP A 50 -13.51 -9.82 4.43
C ASP A 50 -12.18 -9.23 4.90
N ASN A 51 -11.38 -10.06 5.59
CA ASN A 51 -10.10 -9.65 6.15
C ASN A 51 -9.01 -9.63 5.09
N SER A 52 -8.08 -8.67 5.19
CA SER A 52 -6.81 -8.70 4.46
C SER A 52 -5.70 -9.25 5.37
N VAL A 53 -4.87 -10.16 4.84
CA VAL A 53 -3.90 -10.94 5.62
C VAL A 53 -2.54 -10.98 4.93
N PHE A 54 -1.49 -10.67 5.70
CA PHE A 54 -0.09 -10.90 5.34
C PHE A 54 0.65 -11.53 6.53
N GLY A 55 0.98 -12.81 6.42
CA GLY A 55 1.58 -13.56 7.52
C GLY A 55 0.71 -13.53 8.78
N ALA A 56 1.25 -13.02 9.89
CA ALA A 56 0.50 -12.86 11.14
C ALA A 56 -0.30 -11.55 11.22
N VAL A 57 -0.13 -10.62 10.26
CA VAL A 57 -0.83 -9.34 10.24
C VAL A 57 -2.20 -9.54 9.61
N THR A 58 -3.24 -9.22 10.37
CA THR A 58 -4.64 -9.29 9.92
C THR A 58 -5.33 -7.95 10.10
N ALA A 59 -5.73 -7.34 8.99
CA ALA A 59 -6.65 -6.21 8.95
C ALA A 59 -8.07 -6.74 8.74
N LEU A 60 -8.96 -6.45 9.69
CA LEU A 60 -10.34 -6.92 9.67
C LEU A 60 -11.16 -6.19 8.60
N GLY A 61 -12.09 -6.91 7.96
CA GLY A 61 -13.05 -6.31 7.04
C GLY A 61 -14.01 -5.34 7.74
N GLY A 62 -14.56 -4.39 6.99
CA GLY A 62 -15.40 -3.32 7.56
C GLY A 62 -16.78 -3.79 8.02
N GLY A 63 -17.34 -3.08 9.01
CA GLY A 63 -18.66 -3.37 9.56
C GLY A 63 -19.82 -2.96 8.64
N GLY A 64 -20.86 -3.78 8.58
CA GLY A 64 -22.06 -3.51 7.78
C GLY A 64 -22.95 -2.41 8.34
N GLY A 65 -23.43 -1.52 7.47
CA GLY A 65 -24.31 -0.41 7.85
C GLY A 65 -25.70 -0.86 8.34
N GLY A 66 -26.24 -0.13 9.30
CA GLY A 66 -27.53 -0.43 9.95
C GLY A 66 -28.73 -0.10 9.07
N SER A 67 -29.87 -0.75 9.34
CA SER A 67 -31.10 -0.61 8.57
C SER A 67 -32.25 -0.01 9.40
N TYR A 68 -33.38 0.29 8.76
CA TYR A 68 -34.58 0.80 9.46
C TYR A 68 -35.31 -0.29 10.28
N THR A 69 -35.34 -1.53 9.79
CA THR A 69 -36.16 -2.63 10.35
C THR A 69 -35.38 -3.72 11.09
N ASN A 70 -34.10 -3.92 10.78
CA ASN A 70 -33.27 -4.97 11.40
C ASN A 70 -32.23 -4.39 12.37
N LEU A 71 -32.02 -5.13 13.46
CA LEU A 71 -31.32 -4.71 14.67
C LEU A 71 -29.80 -4.58 14.43
N ALA A 72 -29.25 -3.47 14.92
CA ALA A 72 -27.84 -3.09 15.09
C ALA A 72 -26.89 -3.26 13.87
N PRO A 73 -26.22 -2.20 13.39
CA PRO A 73 -25.07 -2.38 12.50
C PRO A 73 -24.05 -3.34 13.11
N THR A 74 -23.30 -4.02 12.26
CA THR A 74 -22.25 -4.92 12.70
C THR A 74 -20.93 -4.17 12.90
N GLY A 75 -20.17 -4.60 13.91
CA GLY A 75 -18.78 -4.21 14.06
C GLY A 75 -17.89 -4.93 13.04
N GLY A 76 -16.69 -4.40 12.86
CA GLY A 76 -15.67 -4.93 11.95
C GLY A 76 -14.34 -4.27 12.27
N GLY A 77 -13.45 -4.11 11.29
CA GLY A 77 -12.26 -3.29 11.48
C GLY A 77 -12.64 -1.88 11.94
N SER A 78 -13.55 -1.22 11.22
CA SER A 78 -14.32 -0.06 11.71
C SER A 78 -15.82 -0.38 11.74
N GLY A 79 -16.56 0.30 12.61
CA GLY A 79 -17.98 0.05 12.84
C GLY A 79 -18.92 0.64 11.79
N GLY A 80 -20.01 -0.08 11.46
CA GLY A 80 -21.05 0.42 10.57
C GLY A 80 -21.91 1.52 11.21
N GLY A 81 -22.43 2.47 10.43
CA GLY A 81 -23.31 3.52 10.93
C GLY A 81 -24.69 2.99 11.33
N GLY A 82 -25.29 3.56 12.37
CA GLY A 82 -26.63 3.21 12.84
C GLY A 82 -27.74 3.54 11.83
N GLY A 83 -28.83 2.78 11.86
CA GLY A 83 -30.03 3.07 11.05
C GLY A 83 -30.83 4.25 11.61
N GLY A 84 -31.56 4.97 10.74
CA GLY A 84 -32.60 5.91 11.18
C GLY A 84 -33.89 5.18 11.55
N VAL A 85 -34.68 5.72 12.47
CA VAL A 85 -35.97 5.14 12.91
C VAL A 85 -37.15 6.12 12.77
N GLY A 86 -38.30 5.65 12.27
CA GLY A 86 -39.47 6.49 12.00
C GLY A 86 -40.39 6.73 13.22
N PRO A 87 -41.29 7.75 13.16
CA PRO A 87 -42.07 8.20 14.31
C PRO A 87 -43.13 7.21 14.81
N THR A 88 -43.72 6.35 13.97
CA THR A 88 -44.80 5.46 14.42
C THR A 88 -44.87 4.14 13.64
N THR A 89 -45.05 3.05 14.41
CA THR A 89 -45.63 1.75 14.03
C THR A 89 -45.06 1.02 12.81
N GLY A 90 -44.11 0.12 13.05
CA GLY A 90 -43.69 -0.89 12.08
C GLY A 90 -42.31 -1.46 12.37
N GLY A 91 -42.19 -2.28 13.42
CA GLY A 91 -40.96 -2.98 13.80
C GLY A 91 -40.48 -2.60 15.20
N VAL A 92 -40.85 -3.42 16.18
CA VAL A 92 -40.52 -3.42 17.63
C VAL A 92 -40.87 -2.17 18.46
N GLY A 93 -41.70 -2.37 19.47
CA GLY A 93 -42.13 -1.35 20.42
C GLY A 93 -41.01 -0.87 21.35
N GLY A 94 -41.19 0.34 21.86
CA GLY A 94 -40.70 0.84 23.16
C GLY A 94 -39.19 1.01 23.35
N GLU A 95 -38.42 -0.08 23.28
CA GLU A 95 -37.04 -0.11 23.82
C GLU A 95 -36.00 -0.58 22.78
N GLY A 96 -36.40 -1.31 21.73
CA GLY A 96 -35.51 -1.71 20.62
C GLY A 96 -35.11 -0.57 19.66
N ARG A 97 -35.72 0.61 19.80
CA ARG A 97 -35.49 1.78 18.92
C ARG A 97 -34.19 2.53 19.22
N ALA A 98 -33.66 2.40 20.43
CA ALA A 98 -32.39 3.01 20.82
C ALA A 98 -31.19 2.22 20.27
N ILE A 99 -31.27 0.89 20.30
CA ILE A 99 -30.23 -0.03 19.81
C ILE A 99 -30.04 0.09 18.28
N ASN A 100 -31.13 0.29 17.53
CA ASN A 100 -31.08 0.37 16.05
C ASN A 100 -30.33 1.60 15.52
N ARG A 101 -30.22 2.62 16.36
CA ARG A 101 -29.54 3.87 16.04
C ARG A 101 -28.10 3.86 16.47
N GLN A 102 -27.66 2.94 17.31
CA GLN A 102 -26.27 2.91 17.71
C GLN A 102 -25.40 2.55 16.51
N GLY A 103 -24.25 3.21 16.35
CA GLY A 103 -23.22 2.73 15.44
C GLY A 103 -22.69 1.37 15.90
N GLY A 104 -22.10 0.62 14.99
CA GLY A 104 -21.37 -0.59 15.31
C GLY A 104 -20.06 -0.20 15.95
N ASP A 105 -19.55 -1.07 16.82
CA ASP A 105 -18.30 -0.83 17.51
C ASP A 105 -17.10 -1.16 16.58
N GLU A 106 -15.95 -0.49 16.76
CA GLU A 106 -14.70 -0.97 16.19
C GLU A 106 -14.23 -2.27 16.84
N ASN A 107 -13.56 -3.13 16.07
CA ASN A 107 -12.93 -4.34 16.59
C ASN A 107 -11.50 -4.54 16.10
N GLN A 108 -10.94 -3.60 15.31
CA GLN A 108 -9.54 -3.69 14.92
C GLN A 108 -8.63 -3.46 16.13
N ASN A 109 -7.86 -4.48 16.47
CA ASN A 109 -6.78 -4.40 17.45
C ASN A 109 -5.42 -4.47 16.76
N ASP A 110 -4.35 -4.24 17.52
CA ASP A 110 -2.99 -4.57 17.09
C ASP A 110 -2.91 -6.03 16.65
N SER A 111 -2.17 -6.28 15.57
CA SER A 111 -2.16 -7.60 14.92
C SER A 111 -0.84 -7.85 14.21
N GLY A 112 -0.28 -9.04 14.40
CA GLY A 112 0.97 -9.46 13.74
C GLY A 112 2.18 -8.55 13.98
N GLY A 113 2.20 -7.81 15.10
CA GLY A 113 3.27 -6.84 15.42
C GLY A 113 3.08 -5.46 14.80
N GLY A 114 1.98 -5.21 14.07
CA GLY A 114 1.58 -3.88 13.62
C GLY A 114 0.53 -3.24 14.53
N THR A 115 0.46 -1.92 14.49
CA THR A 115 -0.57 -1.14 15.20
C THR A 115 -1.88 -1.14 14.43
N GLY A 116 -2.96 -1.50 15.09
CA GLY A 116 -4.31 -1.58 14.53
C GLY A 116 -5.10 -0.28 14.70
N TYR A 117 -5.92 0.02 13.69
CA TYR A 117 -6.76 1.22 13.66
C TYR A 117 -8.14 0.91 13.11
N GLY A 118 -9.13 1.46 13.79
CA GLY A 118 -10.56 1.36 13.52
C GLY A 118 -11.29 2.33 14.43
N ASN A 119 -12.48 2.77 14.04
CA ASN A 119 -13.32 3.58 14.90
C ASN A 119 -14.80 3.18 14.77
N ASP A 120 -15.55 3.45 15.83
CA ASP A 120 -16.99 3.27 15.90
C ASP A 120 -17.74 3.99 14.77
N GLY A 121 -18.87 3.40 14.39
CA GLY A 121 -19.86 4.04 13.55
C GLY A 121 -20.61 5.17 14.26
N GLY A 122 -21.12 6.11 13.48
CA GLY A 122 -22.00 7.15 13.96
C GLY A 122 -23.41 6.64 14.22
N THR A 123 -24.10 7.30 15.14
CA THR A 123 -25.49 6.98 15.50
C THR A 123 -26.49 7.55 14.49
N GLY A 124 -27.60 6.84 14.25
CA GLY A 124 -28.73 7.30 13.44
C GLY A 124 -29.70 8.22 14.19
N ALA A 125 -30.52 8.95 13.43
CA ALA A 125 -31.47 9.92 13.98
C ALA A 125 -32.70 9.23 14.62
N GLY A 126 -33.26 9.85 15.67
CA GLY A 126 -34.25 9.22 16.55
C GLY A 126 -35.62 9.92 16.62
N PRO A 127 -36.59 9.33 17.35
CA PRO A 127 -37.99 9.80 17.39
C PRO A 127 -38.21 11.19 18.03
N GLY A 128 -37.19 11.72 18.72
CA GLY A 128 -37.21 13.08 19.28
C GLY A 128 -36.77 14.16 18.29
N ASP A 129 -36.22 13.77 17.14
CA ASP A 129 -36.00 14.68 16.03
C ASP A 129 -37.34 14.90 15.34
N THR A 130 -37.81 16.15 15.31
CA THR A 130 -39.15 16.56 14.85
C THR A 130 -39.45 16.28 13.36
N ALA A 131 -38.57 15.56 12.65
CA ALA A 131 -38.73 15.22 11.25
C ALA A 131 -39.27 13.79 11.09
N SER A 132 -40.37 13.64 10.34
CA SER A 132 -40.97 12.36 9.94
C SER A 132 -40.08 11.50 9.02
N ASN A 133 -38.82 11.90 8.83
CA ASN A 133 -37.83 11.35 7.93
C ASN A 133 -36.46 11.38 8.63
N THR A 134 -35.97 10.26 9.13
CA THR A 134 -34.70 10.18 9.87
C THR A 134 -33.53 9.73 8.99
N GLY A 135 -32.37 10.37 9.13
CA GLY A 135 -31.11 9.97 8.53
C GLY A 135 -30.43 8.81 9.28
N GLY A 136 -29.58 8.06 8.57
CA GLY A 136 -28.67 7.07 9.17
C GLY A 136 -27.32 7.68 9.54
N GLY A 137 -26.64 7.10 10.52
CA GLY A 137 -25.28 7.49 10.89
C GLY A 137 -24.26 7.12 9.81
N GLY A 138 -23.13 7.82 9.79
CA GLY A 138 -22.00 7.46 8.93
C GLY A 138 -21.23 6.26 9.51
N GLY A 139 -20.58 5.47 8.67
CA GLY A 139 -19.66 4.43 9.13
C GLY A 139 -18.37 5.03 9.67
N GLY A 140 -17.74 4.35 10.63
CA GLY A 140 -16.42 4.70 11.13
C GLY A 140 -15.35 4.47 10.05
N GLY A 141 -14.33 5.31 10.04
CA GLY A 141 -13.11 5.09 9.28
C GLY A 141 -11.98 4.65 10.21
N ALA A 142 -10.84 4.27 9.65
CA ALA A 142 -9.68 3.90 10.45
C ALA A 142 -9.09 5.09 11.25
N GLY A 143 -9.32 6.34 10.82
CA GLY A 143 -8.75 7.54 11.43
C GLY A 143 -9.73 8.44 12.20
N ALA A 144 -11.03 8.20 12.09
CA ALA A 144 -12.04 8.95 12.83
C ALA A 144 -13.36 8.17 12.94
N VAL A 145 -14.09 8.44 14.03
CA VAL A 145 -15.47 7.97 14.24
C VAL A 145 -16.41 8.44 13.14
N GLY A 146 -17.44 7.65 12.85
CA GLY A 146 -18.51 8.03 11.95
C GLY A 146 -19.34 9.18 12.52
N GLY A 147 -19.81 10.07 11.65
CA GLY A 147 -20.68 11.18 12.03
C GLY A 147 -22.07 10.69 12.47
N ASN A 148 -22.60 11.26 13.55
CA ASN A 148 -23.99 11.07 13.92
C ASN A 148 -24.93 11.73 12.90
N ALA A 149 -26.08 11.12 12.66
CA ALA A 149 -27.16 11.76 11.91
C ALA A 149 -27.81 12.89 12.71
N ALA A 150 -28.37 13.87 12.01
CA ALA A 150 -29.09 14.99 12.61
C ALA A 150 -30.46 15.15 11.93
N GLY A 151 -31.54 14.70 12.58
CA GLY A 151 -32.87 14.70 11.97
C GLY A 151 -32.90 13.96 10.63
N GLN A 152 -33.17 14.66 9.53
CA GLN A 152 -33.23 14.07 8.20
C GLN A 152 -31.87 13.97 7.48
N PHE A 153 -30.80 14.50 8.06
CA PHE A 153 -29.47 14.49 7.47
C PHE A 153 -28.73 13.21 7.86
N GLY A 154 -28.13 12.55 6.87
CA GLY A 154 -27.23 11.43 7.13
C GLY A 154 -25.94 11.91 7.80
N GLY A 155 -25.33 11.05 8.60
CA GLY A 155 -24.02 11.29 9.18
C GLY A 155 -22.89 11.08 8.17
N THR A 156 -21.85 11.92 8.21
CA THR A 156 -20.67 11.76 7.33
C THR A 156 -19.86 10.53 7.71
N GLY A 157 -19.23 9.88 6.74
CA GLY A 157 -18.28 8.81 7.03
C GLY A 157 -17.05 9.32 7.77
N GLY A 158 -16.51 8.52 8.69
CA GLY A 158 -15.25 8.80 9.36
C GLY A 158 -14.07 8.71 8.39
N ASN A 159 -13.11 9.63 8.48
CA ASN A 159 -11.92 9.58 7.64
C ASN A 159 -11.06 8.35 7.96
N GLY A 160 -10.39 7.83 6.95
CA GLY A 160 -9.35 6.83 7.07
C GLY A 160 -8.03 7.40 7.58
N ILE A 161 -6.99 6.57 7.55
CA ILE A 161 -5.63 6.97 7.95
C ILE A 161 -4.81 7.37 6.72
N LEU A 162 -4.05 8.44 6.87
CA LEU A 162 -3.06 8.87 5.90
C LEU A 162 -1.80 8.00 6.02
N SER A 163 -1.41 7.35 4.92
CA SER A 163 -0.16 6.59 4.82
C SER A 163 0.64 7.04 3.62
N ASP A 164 1.95 7.22 3.80
CA ASP A 164 2.91 7.53 2.75
C ASP A 164 3.80 6.33 2.40
N ILE A 165 3.41 5.12 2.82
CA ILE A 165 4.18 3.88 2.59
C ILE A 165 4.52 3.66 1.11
N SER A 166 3.61 4.02 0.19
CA SER A 166 3.79 3.92 -1.26
C SER A 166 4.61 5.06 -1.88
N GLY A 167 5.14 5.97 -1.07
CA GLY A 167 5.87 7.16 -1.52
C GLY A 167 4.98 8.37 -1.81
N THR A 168 3.65 8.22 -1.82
CA THR A 168 2.68 9.33 -1.92
C THR A 168 1.67 9.24 -0.78
N ALA A 169 1.44 10.35 -0.10
CA ALA A 169 0.50 10.41 1.02
C ALA A 169 -0.94 10.14 0.54
N THR A 170 -1.48 8.99 0.92
CA THR A 170 -2.79 8.47 0.48
C THR A 170 -3.61 8.05 1.70
N TYR A 171 -4.90 8.38 1.70
CA TYR A 171 -5.81 7.91 2.75
C TYR A 171 -6.31 6.50 2.42
N TYR A 172 -6.40 5.64 3.44
CA TYR A 172 -6.98 4.30 3.36
C TYR A 172 -8.03 4.10 4.44
N ALA A 173 -9.06 3.32 4.12
CA ALA A 173 -10.15 2.93 5.01
C ALA A 173 -11.02 4.09 5.52
N GLY A 174 -11.60 4.85 4.60
CA GLY A 174 -12.64 5.86 4.91
C GLY A 174 -14.03 5.23 5.02
N GLY A 175 -14.79 5.57 6.06
CA GLY A 175 -16.15 5.07 6.27
C GLY A 175 -17.17 5.65 5.28
N GLY A 176 -18.27 4.96 5.06
CA GLY A 176 -19.35 5.41 4.17
C GLY A 176 -20.26 6.46 4.83
N GLY A 177 -20.81 7.37 4.03
CA GLY A 177 -21.83 8.32 4.48
C GLY A 177 -23.19 7.65 4.71
N GLY A 178 -23.92 8.09 5.74
CA GLY A 178 -25.27 7.64 6.05
C GLY A 178 -26.31 8.16 5.07
N GLY A 179 -27.37 7.38 4.84
CA GLY A 179 -28.46 7.78 3.96
C GLY A 179 -29.32 8.88 4.59
N SER A 180 -29.74 9.86 3.79
CA SER A 180 -30.59 10.96 4.26
C SER A 180 -32.09 10.64 4.16
N GLY A 181 -32.87 11.19 5.10
CA GLY A 181 -34.32 11.09 5.12
C GLY A 181 -35.02 12.09 4.19
N GLY A 182 -34.37 13.20 3.82
CA GLY A 182 -34.98 14.29 3.06
C GLY A 182 -35.06 14.05 1.55
N THR A 183 -36.00 14.69 0.87
CA THR A 183 -36.14 14.70 -0.60
C THR A 183 -35.18 15.66 -1.30
N VAL A 184 -34.49 16.52 -0.55
CA VAL A 184 -33.44 17.41 -1.05
C VAL A 184 -32.10 16.68 -0.98
N ALA A 185 -31.25 16.85 -1.99
CA ALA A 185 -29.93 16.21 -2.09
C ALA A 185 -28.99 16.69 -0.96
N ASN A 186 -29.10 16.03 0.19
CA ASN A 186 -28.24 16.23 1.36
C ASN A 186 -27.46 14.95 1.60
N ASN A 187 -26.64 14.61 0.62
CA ASN A 187 -25.83 13.40 0.61
C ASN A 187 -24.72 13.58 1.63
N ALA A 188 -24.68 12.71 2.64
CA ALA A 188 -23.57 12.72 3.59
C ALA A 188 -22.33 12.21 2.86
N ALA A 189 -21.23 12.98 2.91
CA ALA A 189 -19.98 12.56 2.31
C ALA A 189 -19.45 11.28 2.99
N GLY A 190 -18.82 10.41 2.20
CA GLY A 190 -17.94 9.38 2.77
C GLY A 190 -16.64 10.00 3.27
N GLY A 191 -15.95 9.28 4.14
CA GLY A 191 -14.65 9.69 4.66
C GLY A 191 -13.54 9.61 3.62
N LEU A 192 -12.49 10.40 3.82
CA LEU A 192 -11.25 10.29 3.06
C LEU A 192 -10.70 8.86 3.16
N GLY A 193 -10.17 8.33 2.06
CA GLY A 193 -9.79 6.92 1.98
C GLY A 193 -10.87 6.03 1.38
N GLY A 194 -11.65 6.60 0.46
CA GLY A 194 -12.53 5.84 -0.44
C GLY A 194 -13.93 5.56 0.10
N GLY A 195 -14.40 6.27 1.13
CA GLY A 195 -15.76 6.13 1.62
C GLY A 195 -16.81 6.54 0.58
N GLY A 196 -17.84 5.72 0.41
CA GLY A 196 -18.98 6.01 -0.45
C GLY A 196 -19.89 7.09 0.14
N THR A 197 -20.44 7.96 -0.70
CA THR A 197 -21.41 8.98 -0.29
C THR A 197 -22.78 8.36 -0.01
N GLY A 198 -23.46 8.84 1.04
CA GLY A 198 -24.82 8.43 1.36
C GLY A 198 -25.84 8.95 0.33
N GLY A 199 -26.83 8.13 0.00
CA GLY A 199 -27.92 8.46 -0.91
C GLY A 199 -28.98 9.36 -0.28
N SER A 200 -29.61 10.21 -1.09
CA SER A 200 -30.83 10.89 -0.72
C SER A 200 -32.03 9.93 -0.67
N ARG A 201 -33.16 10.39 -0.15
CA ARG A 201 -34.40 9.62 -0.16
C ARG A 201 -34.75 9.19 -1.59
N GLY A 202 -34.90 7.88 -1.82
CA GLY A 202 -35.17 7.32 -3.15
C GLY A 202 -33.97 7.22 -4.09
N ALA A 203 -32.75 7.53 -3.64
CA ALA A 203 -31.52 7.41 -4.42
C ALA A 203 -30.50 6.47 -3.75
N SER A 204 -29.82 5.64 -4.52
CA SER A 204 -28.77 4.76 -3.99
C SER A 204 -27.58 5.55 -3.44
N GLY A 205 -26.89 4.99 -2.45
CA GLY A 205 -25.56 5.45 -2.07
C GLY A 205 -24.53 5.10 -3.15
N THR A 206 -23.32 5.64 -3.04
CA THR A 206 -22.21 5.25 -3.92
C THR A 206 -21.36 4.18 -3.23
N ALA A 207 -20.75 3.30 -4.02
CA ALA A 207 -19.84 2.30 -3.51
C ALA A 207 -18.59 2.93 -2.89
N GLY A 208 -17.95 2.19 -1.98
CA GLY A 208 -16.59 2.48 -1.58
C GLY A 208 -15.62 2.29 -2.75
N VAL A 209 -14.45 2.90 -2.67
CA VAL A 209 -13.42 2.80 -3.72
C VAL A 209 -12.60 1.53 -3.49
N ASP A 210 -12.53 0.67 -4.50
CA ASP A 210 -11.69 -0.53 -4.47
C ASP A 210 -10.21 -0.22 -4.24
N GLY A 211 -9.51 -1.13 -3.56
CA GLY A 211 -8.11 -0.96 -3.19
C GLY A 211 -7.88 0.04 -2.05
N THR A 212 -8.94 0.55 -1.41
CA THR A 212 -8.83 1.46 -0.25
C THR A 212 -9.39 0.90 1.05
N GLY A 213 -10.21 -0.16 0.99
CA GLY A 213 -10.96 -0.67 2.14
C GLY A 213 -12.10 0.26 2.59
N GLY A 214 -12.54 1.18 1.74
CA GLY A 214 -13.57 2.17 2.08
C GLY A 214 -14.97 1.58 2.24
N GLY A 215 -15.76 2.14 3.16
CA GLY A 215 -17.14 1.71 3.42
C GLY A 215 -18.15 2.21 2.38
N GLY A 216 -19.18 1.43 2.09
CA GLY A 216 -20.24 1.79 1.15
C GLY A 216 -21.25 2.80 1.69
N GLY A 217 -21.84 3.63 0.82
CA GLY A 217 -22.84 4.62 1.19
C GLY A 217 -24.19 4.01 1.57
N GLY A 218 -24.80 4.51 2.65
CA GLY A 218 -26.16 4.15 3.06
C GLY A 218 -27.23 4.86 2.23
N THR A 219 -28.45 4.34 2.20
CA THR A 219 -29.60 4.99 1.53
C THR A 219 -30.86 4.94 2.39
N ARG A 220 -31.86 5.76 2.07
CA ARG A 220 -33.26 5.53 2.44
C ARG A 220 -34.06 5.18 1.18
N SER A 221 -34.59 3.97 1.12
CA SER A 221 -35.52 3.53 0.08
C SER A 221 -36.85 4.29 0.17
N ASP A 222 -37.43 4.63 -0.99
CA ASP A 222 -38.80 5.14 -1.10
C ASP A 222 -39.76 4.06 -1.59
N GLY A 223 -40.84 3.85 -0.84
CA GLY A 223 -41.98 3.07 -1.33
C GLY A 223 -42.94 2.61 -0.24
N PRO A 224 -44.23 3.01 -0.27
CA PRO A 224 -45.29 2.30 0.43
C PRO A 224 -45.63 0.93 -0.21
N ASP A 225 -44.95 0.54 -1.31
CA ASP A 225 -45.26 -0.66 -2.12
C ASP A 225 -44.14 -1.72 -2.19
N GLY A 226 -43.00 -1.51 -1.53
CA GLY A 226 -41.88 -2.47 -1.58
C GLY A 226 -40.92 -2.34 -2.78
N SER A 227 -40.87 -1.21 -3.48
CA SER A 227 -39.86 -0.98 -4.53
C SER A 227 -38.41 -1.10 -4.02
N THR A 228 -37.56 -1.84 -4.73
CA THR A 228 -36.12 -2.07 -4.42
C THR A 228 -35.17 -1.19 -5.25
N ALA A 229 -35.65 -0.07 -5.78
CA ALA A 229 -34.91 0.73 -6.76
C ALA A 229 -33.69 1.46 -6.16
N SER A 230 -33.69 1.72 -4.84
CA SER A 230 -32.63 2.42 -4.13
C SER A 230 -32.04 1.53 -3.04
N ARG A 231 -30.75 1.24 -3.17
CA ARG A 231 -30.02 0.28 -2.33
C ARG A 231 -28.83 0.96 -1.64
N GLY A 232 -28.41 0.37 -0.51
CA GLY A 232 -27.08 0.65 0.02
C GLY A 232 -26.05 0.19 -1.01
N ALA A 233 -24.85 0.74 -0.93
CA ALA A 233 -23.79 0.36 -1.85
C ALA A 233 -22.76 -0.54 -1.16
N ASP A 234 -22.01 -1.28 -1.96
CA ASP A 234 -20.93 -2.13 -1.49
C ASP A 234 -19.75 -1.30 -0.98
N GLY A 235 -19.00 -1.86 -0.04
CA GLY A 235 -17.67 -1.36 0.32
C GLY A 235 -16.66 -1.67 -0.78
N GLY A 236 -15.54 -0.95 -0.77
CA GLY A 236 -14.40 -1.25 -1.62
C GLY A 236 -13.52 -2.33 -1.00
N SER A 237 -12.90 -3.14 -1.86
CA SER A 237 -11.83 -4.08 -1.47
C SER A 237 -10.68 -3.40 -0.74
N GLY A 238 -10.01 -4.17 0.13
CA GLY A 238 -8.82 -3.74 0.87
C GLY A 238 -7.57 -3.65 -0.01
N THR A 239 -6.43 -3.45 0.64
CA THR A 239 -5.11 -3.51 0.00
C THR A 239 -4.06 -3.98 1.00
N VAL A 240 -3.03 -4.65 0.51
CA VAL A 240 -1.85 -5.02 1.27
C VAL A 240 -0.65 -4.36 0.62
N ILE A 241 0.02 -3.46 1.34
CA ILE A 241 1.20 -2.75 0.85
C ILE A 241 2.40 -3.21 1.66
N ILE A 242 3.35 -3.83 0.98
CA ILE A 242 4.60 -4.30 1.58
C ILE A 242 5.71 -3.43 1.01
N ARG A 243 6.43 -2.75 1.89
CA ARG A 243 7.64 -2.02 1.53
C ARG A 243 8.80 -2.65 2.26
N TYR A 244 9.77 -3.13 1.50
CA TYR A 244 10.96 -3.78 1.99
C TYR A 244 12.18 -3.20 1.26
N ASP A 245 13.33 -3.30 1.90
CA ASP A 245 14.60 -2.95 1.29
C ASP A 245 15.04 -4.14 0.42
N LEU A 246 15.45 -3.86 -0.82
CA LEU A 246 16.01 -4.86 -1.72
C LEU A 246 17.51 -5.09 -1.45
N GLY A 247 18.14 -4.25 -0.62
CA GLY A 247 19.57 -4.33 -0.33
C GLY A 247 20.42 -4.30 -1.62
N ALA A 248 21.58 -4.97 -1.58
CA ALA A 248 22.41 -5.24 -2.76
C ALA A 248 21.89 -6.43 -3.61
N ASP A 249 20.68 -6.92 -3.31
CA ASP A 249 20.06 -8.12 -3.89
C ASP A 249 19.10 -7.78 -5.06
N MET A 250 19.30 -6.62 -5.67
CA MET A 250 18.90 -6.42 -7.06
C MET A 250 19.79 -7.35 -7.88
N GLY A 251 19.31 -8.57 -8.11
CA GLY A 251 20.07 -9.74 -8.58
C GLY A 251 21.35 -9.41 -9.34
N VAL A 252 22.47 -9.97 -8.87
CA VAL A 252 23.78 -9.74 -9.48
C VAL A 252 23.75 -10.16 -10.94
N THR A 253 23.93 -9.21 -11.85
CA THR A 253 24.07 -9.52 -13.27
C THR A 253 25.52 -9.41 -13.70
N THR A 254 25.97 -10.35 -14.53
CA THR A 254 27.30 -10.34 -15.11
C THR A 254 27.23 -9.71 -16.50
N VAL A 255 28.06 -8.70 -16.73
CA VAL A 255 28.15 -7.99 -18.01
C VAL A 255 29.55 -8.21 -18.58
N ALA A 256 29.63 -8.85 -19.75
CA ALA A 256 30.89 -9.13 -20.44
C ALA A 256 30.76 -8.81 -21.92
N GLY A 257 31.67 -8.00 -22.46
CA GLY A 257 31.73 -7.70 -23.91
C GLY A 257 32.33 -8.85 -24.72
N GLY A 258 33.36 -9.49 -24.17
CA GLY A 258 34.09 -10.57 -24.83
C GLY A 258 35.31 -10.02 -25.55
N THR A 259 35.41 -10.27 -26.86
CA THR A 259 36.50 -9.75 -27.70
C THR A 259 36.00 -8.57 -28.53
N GLY A 260 36.86 -7.58 -28.77
CA GLY A 260 36.48 -6.34 -29.45
C GLY A 260 36.37 -5.18 -28.48
N ASN A 261 36.17 -3.96 -29.00
CA ASN A 261 35.91 -2.79 -28.17
C ASN A 261 34.41 -2.69 -27.96
N ASP A 262 33.93 -3.04 -26.77
CA ASP A 262 32.50 -3.08 -26.46
C ASP A 262 32.04 -1.85 -25.67
N THR A 263 30.75 -1.55 -25.76
CA THR A 263 30.09 -0.56 -24.90
C THR A 263 29.13 -1.28 -23.97
N LEU A 264 29.49 -1.33 -22.69
CA LEU A 264 28.80 -2.03 -21.63
C LEU A 264 27.93 -1.04 -20.84
N TYR A 265 26.75 -1.49 -20.41
CA TYR A 265 25.84 -0.70 -19.59
C TYR A 265 25.43 -1.50 -18.37
N GLY A 266 25.39 -0.84 -17.22
CA GLY A 266 24.72 -1.36 -16.02
C GLY A 266 23.20 -1.32 -16.17
N SER A 267 22.50 -2.08 -15.35
CA SER A 267 21.04 -2.12 -15.27
C SER A 267 20.58 -1.57 -13.91
N ASP A 268 19.34 -1.89 -13.50
CA ASP A 268 18.94 -1.65 -12.13
C ASP A 268 19.54 -2.76 -11.24
N GLY A 269 20.54 -2.43 -10.43
CA GLY A 269 21.10 -3.36 -9.44
C GLY A 269 22.61 -3.32 -9.34
N MET A 270 23.20 -4.41 -8.81
CA MET A 270 24.65 -4.60 -8.80
C MET A 270 25.08 -5.32 -10.08
N GLU A 271 25.99 -4.72 -10.83
CA GLU A 271 26.63 -5.36 -11.97
C GLU A 271 28.07 -5.79 -11.69
N VAL A 272 28.44 -6.96 -12.21
CA VAL A 272 29.83 -7.41 -12.30
C VAL A 272 30.29 -7.29 -13.75
N PHE A 273 31.09 -6.26 -14.03
CA PHE A 273 31.69 -6.04 -15.35
C PHE A 273 32.96 -6.89 -15.48
N VAL A 274 32.95 -7.86 -16.38
CA VAL A 274 34.03 -8.83 -16.57
C VAL A 274 34.90 -8.44 -17.75
N PHE A 275 36.21 -8.35 -17.51
CA PHE A 275 37.21 -8.10 -18.54
C PHE A 275 38.13 -9.31 -18.67
N SER A 276 38.26 -9.83 -19.89
CA SER A 276 38.98 -11.08 -20.16
C SER A 276 40.03 -10.97 -21.28
N HIS A 277 40.16 -9.80 -21.92
CA HIS A 277 41.12 -9.56 -22.99
C HIS A 277 41.85 -8.22 -22.81
N THR A 278 43.10 -8.13 -23.27
CA THR A 278 43.91 -6.89 -23.24
C THR A 278 44.22 -6.38 -24.64
N GLY A 279 44.73 -5.15 -24.71
CA GLY A 279 45.24 -4.52 -25.94
C GLY A 279 44.21 -3.62 -26.62
N ALA A 280 44.68 -2.78 -27.55
CA ALA A 280 43.87 -1.69 -28.13
C ALA A 280 42.63 -2.13 -28.92
N GLY A 281 42.51 -3.42 -29.26
CA GLY A 281 41.33 -4.01 -29.90
C GLY A 281 40.36 -4.67 -28.92
N ASN A 282 40.61 -4.57 -27.61
CA ASN A 282 39.74 -5.04 -26.53
C ASN A 282 39.61 -3.97 -25.43
N LEU A 283 39.52 -2.71 -25.83
CA LEU A 283 39.30 -1.58 -24.94
C LEU A 283 37.80 -1.33 -24.83
N ASP A 284 37.24 -1.73 -23.69
CA ASP A 284 35.81 -1.59 -23.43
C ASP A 284 35.47 -0.23 -22.82
N THR A 285 34.22 0.21 -22.99
CA THR A 285 33.66 1.38 -22.33
C THR A 285 32.50 0.95 -21.45
N VAL A 286 32.60 1.17 -20.14
CA VAL A 286 31.48 0.98 -19.21
C VAL A 286 30.78 2.31 -19.02
N ASN A 287 29.53 2.37 -19.45
CA ASN A 287 28.63 3.45 -19.10
C ASN A 287 27.97 3.16 -17.76
N ASN A 288 27.56 4.22 -17.05
CA ASN A 288 26.73 4.17 -15.84
C ASN A 288 27.24 3.27 -14.68
N PHE A 289 28.55 3.04 -14.57
CA PHE A 289 29.13 2.34 -13.42
C PHE A 289 28.86 3.11 -12.12
N ASN A 290 28.24 2.45 -11.15
CA ASN A 290 27.90 2.99 -9.85
C ASN A 290 28.84 2.44 -8.77
N THR A 291 29.66 3.33 -8.23
CA THR A 291 30.70 3.03 -7.24
C THR A 291 30.18 2.47 -5.91
N SER A 292 28.89 2.57 -5.64
CA SER A 292 28.29 2.05 -4.39
C SER A 292 28.13 0.53 -4.41
N TRP A 293 27.90 -0.04 -5.58
CA TRP A 293 27.45 -1.43 -5.70
C TRP A 293 28.01 -2.19 -6.91
N ASP A 294 28.48 -1.55 -7.98
CA ASP A 294 29.05 -2.27 -9.12
C ASP A 294 30.46 -2.78 -8.84
N ARG A 295 30.88 -3.78 -9.62
CA ARG A 295 32.14 -4.51 -9.48
C ARG A 295 32.88 -4.60 -10.80
N LEU A 296 34.20 -4.54 -10.73
CA LEU A 296 35.11 -4.81 -11.84
C LEU A 296 35.76 -6.16 -11.60
N ASP A 297 35.54 -7.12 -12.50
CA ASP A 297 36.15 -8.45 -12.44
C ASP A 297 37.28 -8.57 -13.46
N LEU A 298 38.50 -8.72 -12.94
CA LEU A 298 39.75 -8.80 -13.70
C LEU A 298 40.42 -10.16 -13.56
N ARG A 299 39.79 -11.15 -12.92
CA ARG A 299 40.41 -12.46 -12.63
C ARG A 299 40.91 -13.17 -13.87
N ASP A 300 40.20 -13.05 -14.99
CA ASP A 300 40.59 -13.65 -16.26
C ASP A 300 41.89 -13.05 -16.83
N LEU A 301 42.21 -11.80 -16.49
CA LEU A 301 43.43 -11.11 -16.91
C LEU A 301 44.59 -11.32 -15.94
N LEU A 302 44.29 -11.49 -14.66
CA LEU A 302 45.27 -11.54 -13.57
C LEU A 302 45.75 -12.96 -13.24
N THR A 303 45.92 -13.80 -14.26
CA THR A 303 46.33 -15.21 -14.07
C THR A 303 47.70 -15.40 -13.42
N GLY A 304 48.55 -14.37 -13.42
CA GLY A 304 49.88 -14.38 -12.78
C GLY A 304 49.95 -13.66 -11.42
N TYR A 305 48.83 -13.15 -10.92
CA TYR A 305 48.76 -12.42 -9.65
C TYR A 305 48.57 -13.39 -8.46
N ASP A 306 49.45 -13.30 -7.46
CA ASP A 306 49.28 -13.98 -6.17
C ASP A 306 48.96 -12.94 -5.06
N PRO A 307 47.73 -12.92 -4.51
CA PRO A 307 47.35 -11.96 -3.49
C PRO A 307 48.14 -12.08 -2.17
N ALA A 308 48.86 -13.18 -1.94
CA ALA A 308 49.68 -13.37 -0.76
C ALA A 308 51.09 -12.76 -0.88
N THR A 309 51.61 -12.64 -2.11
CA THR A 309 53.00 -12.20 -2.33
C THR A 309 53.14 -10.93 -3.17
N ASP A 310 52.12 -10.62 -3.96
CA ASP A 310 52.19 -9.56 -4.96
C ASP A 310 51.39 -8.33 -4.54
N ALA A 311 51.90 -7.14 -4.88
CA ALA A 311 51.15 -5.90 -4.69
C ALA A 311 50.17 -5.71 -5.86
N ILE A 312 48.87 -5.54 -5.57
CA ILE A 312 47.88 -5.33 -6.64
C ILE A 312 48.19 -4.09 -7.51
N THR A 313 48.89 -3.10 -6.95
CA THR A 313 49.34 -1.89 -7.66
C THR A 313 50.41 -2.15 -8.72
N ASP A 314 51.05 -3.32 -8.73
CA ASP A 314 51.97 -3.75 -9.77
C ASP A 314 51.23 -4.35 -10.98
N PHE A 315 49.96 -4.72 -10.79
CA PHE A 315 49.12 -5.39 -11.78
C PHE A 315 47.95 -4.54 -12.27
N VAL A 316 47.35 -3.72 -11.40
CA VAL A 316 46.18 -2.90 -11.74
C VAL A 316 46.47 -1.44 -11.41
N ARG A 317 46.05 -0.55 -12.31
CA ARG A 317 46.06 0.89 -12.07
C ARG A 317 44.80 1.54 -12.63
N ILE A 318 44.12 2.32 -11.80
CA ILE A 318 42.96 3.12 -12.19
C ILE A 318 43.34 4.59 -12.05
N THR A 319 43.21 5.35 -13.14
CA THR A 319 43.50 6.80 -13.13
C THR A 319 42.33 7.59 -13.68
N ASP A 320 42.02 8.71 -13.05
CA ASP A 320 41.10 9.69 -13.61
C ASP A 320 41.65 10.24 -14.94
N SER A 321 40.79 10.30 -15.95
CA SER A 321 41.04 10.76 -17.32
C SER A 321 39.92 11.73 -17.71
N GLY A 322 40.09 13.00 -17.36
CA GLY A 322 39.01 13.99 -17.47
C GLY A 322 37.88 13.69 -16.48
N GLY A 323 36.66 13.48 -16.99
CA GLY A 323 35.49 13.07 -16.19
C GLY A 323 35.31 11.56 -16.08
N ASN A 324 36.25 10.77 -16.58
CA ASN A 324 36.19 9.31 -16.64
C ASN A 324 37.33 8.69 -15.82
N SER A 325 37.33 7.37 -15.67
CA SER A 325 38.44 6.59 -15.14
C SER A 325 38.93 5.57 -16.15
N ASP A 326 40.24 5.45 -16.33
CA ASP A 326 40.84 4.40 -17.16
C ASP A 326 41.36 3.28 -16.25
N VAL A 327 40.82 2.07 -16.42
CA VAL A 327 41.24 0.84 -15.76
C VAL A 327 42.35 0.19 -16.59
N ARG A 328 43.51 -0.03 -15.98
CA ARG A 328 44.68 -0.64 -16.62
C ARG A 328 45.10 -1.92 -15.95
N VAL A 329 45.52 -2.89 -16.75
CA VAL A 329 46.04 -4.17 -16.31
C VAL A 329 47.42 -4.43 -16.93
N ASP A 330 48.42 -4.61 -16.07
CA ASP A 330 49.74 -5.17 -16.40
C ASP A 330 49.75 -6.64 -15.99
N ILE A 331 49.46 -7.53 -16.96
CA ILE A 331 49.42 -8.98 -16.76
C ILE A 331 50.78 -9.58 -16.35
N THR A 332 51.88 -8.80 -16.46
CA THR A 332 53.22 -9.25 -16.10
C THR A 332 53.61 -8.91 -14.67
N GLY A 333 52.84 -8.07 -13.98
CA GLY A 333 53.14 -7.63 -12.62
C GLY A 333 54.40 -6.75 -12.52
N SER A 334 54.80 -6.09 -13.61
CA SER A 334 56.02 -5.27 -13.64
C SER A 334 55.81 -3.85 -13.10
N GLY A 335 54.56 -3.45 -12.85
CA GLY A 335 54.18 -2.09 -12.48
C GLY A 335 54.26 -1.08 -13.62
N SER A 336 54.38 -1.54 -14.88
CA SER A 336 54.60 -0.70 -16.05
C SER A 336 53.32 -0.53 -16.89
N PHE A 337 52.65 0.61 -16.71
CA PHE A 337 51.36 0.90 -17.34
C PHE A 337 51.52 1.81 -18.58
N GLY A 338 51.59 1.20 -19.76
CA GLY A 338 51.58 1.89 -21.05
C GLY A 338 50.17 2.01 -21.67
N GLY A 339 50.04 2.70 -22.80
CA GLY A 339 48.74 2.86 -23.48
C GLY A 339 48.05 1.54 -23.86
N GLY A 340 48.81 0.47 -24.10
CA GLY A 340 48.27 -0.86 -24.40
C GLY A 340 47.75 -1.64 -23.19
N THR A 341 47.88 -1.10 -21.98
CA THR A 341 47.41 -1.74 -20.72
C THR A 341 46.00 -1.33 -20.35
N VAL A 342 45.39 -0.35 -21.02
CA VAL A 342 44.00 0.05 -20.74
C VAL A 342 43.07 -1.04 -21.22
N VAL A 343 42.20 -1.52 -20.32
CA VAL A 343 41.21 -2.57 -20.61
C VAL A 343 39.78 -2.03 -20.56
N ALA A 344 39.55 -0.96 -19.79
CA ALA A 344 38.24 -0.33 -19.71
C ALA A 344 38.35 1.17 -19.46
N THR A 345 37.42 1.93 -20.01
CA THR A 345 37.11 3.31 -19.59
C THR A 345 35.76 3.33 -18.89
N LEU A 346 35.71 3.81 -17.65
CA LEU A 346 34.49 4.04 -16.88
C LEU A 346 34.00 5.47 -17.12
N SER A 347 32.92 5.59 -17.89
CA SER A 347 32.38 6.87 -18.33
C SER A 347 31.69 7.60 -17.17
N GLY A 348 32.10 8.84 -16.89
CA GLY A 348 31.50 9.67 -15.85
C GLY A 348 31.88 9.31 -14.41
N VAL A 349 32.88 8.43 -14.20
CA VAL A 349 33.32 7.96 -12.88
C VAL A 349 34.74 8.42 -12.60
N THR A 350 35.00 8.92 -11.39
CA THR A 350 36.33 9.32 -10.90
C THR A 350 36.54 8.89 -9.45
N GLY A 351 37.77 9.01 -8.95
CA GLY A 351 38.08 8.79 -7.53
C GLY A 351 38.31 7.32 -7.14
N LEU A 352 38.59 6.47 -8.11
CA LEU A 352 38.87 5.03 -7.92
C LEU A 352 40.38 4.74 -7.86
N THR A 353 41.19 5.65 -7.33
CA THR A 353 42.66 5.64 -7.48
C THR A 353 43.42 4.91 -6.36
N ASP A 354 42.74 4.06 -5.57
CA ASP A 354 43.36 3.24 -4.52
C ASP A 354 42.99 1.76 -4.74
N GLU A 355 43.74 1.08 -5.60
CA GLU A 355 43.43 -0.28 -6.05
C GLU A 355 43.45 -1.30 -4.90
N ALA A 356 44.28 -1.07 -3.88
CA ALA A 356 44.34 -1.91 -2.69
C ALA A 356 43.06 -1.76 -1.86
N ALA A 357 42.57 -0.55 -1.64
CA ALA A 357 41.29 -0.34 -0.95
C ALA A 357 40.11 -0.92 -1.75
N LEU A 358 40.14 -0.80 -3.08
CA LEU A 358 39.11 -1.34 -3.96
C LEU A 358 39.10 -2.87 -4.00
N ALA A 359 40.27 -3.52 -3.98
CA ALA A 359 40.37 -4.96 -3.85
C ALA A 359 39.85 -5.43 -2.48
N ASN A 360 40.23 -4.75 -1.41
CA ASN A 360 39.79 -5.08 -0.05
C ASN A 360 38.28 -4.88 0.18
N SER A 361 37.66 -3.90 -0.49
CA SER A 361 36.22 -3.69 -0.43
C SER A 361 35.42 -4.69 -1.28
N GLY A 362 36.12 -5.46 -2.12
CA GLY A 362 35.54 -6.34 -3.10
C GLY A 362 35.03 -5.64 -4.35
N MET A 363 35.17 -4.30 -4.48
CA MET A 363 34.79 -3.57 -5.70
C MET A 363 35.63 -4.00 -6.91
N LEU A 364 36.91 -4.28 -6.67
CA LEU A 364 37.84 -4.83 -7.64
C LEU A 364 38.06 -6.32 -7.34
N ILE A 365 37.57 -7.20 -8.21
CA ILE A 365 37.67 -8.65 -8.06
C ILE A 365 38.90 -9.13 -8.83
N VAL A 366 39.88 -9.65 -8.09
CA VAL A 366 41.26 -9.92 -8.60
C VAL A 366 41.75 -11.34 -8.31
N ALA A 367 41.08 -12.06 -7.41
CA ALA A 367 41.35 -13.45 -7.05
C ALA A 367 40.04 -14.15 -6.69
#